data_AF-A0A7X7DBS6-F1
#
_entry.id   AF-A0A7X7DBS6-F1
#
_cell.length_a   1.000
_cell.length_b   1.000
_cell.length_c   1.000
_cell.angle_alpha   90.00
_cell.angle_beta   90.00
_cell.angle_gamma   90.00
#
_symmetry.space_group_name_H-M   'P 1'
#
loop_
_entity.id
_entity.type
_entity.pdbx_description
1 polymer ?
#
loop_
_entity_poly.entity_id
_entity_poly.type
_entity_poly.pdbx_seq_one_letter_code
_entity_poly.pdbx_strand_id
1 'polypeptide(L)' 'RAHDHAHNHEHDHGHSHGHGNGHGVHALPTPAEELEQLAFDPAAWEVVLQEIRPREMTSPDGTQTATIKDGVLFLRRLS' A
#
# COMPACT_ATOMS: atom_id res chain seq x y z
N ARG A 1 -39.35 31.44 33.17
CA ARG A 1 -39.67 31.20 31.74
C ARG A 1 -38.72 32.10 30.95
N ALA A 2 -37.74 31.65 30.18
CA ALA A 2 -37.60 30.42 29.41
C ALA A 2 -36.30 29.65 29.74
N HIS A 3 -36.28 28.39 29.29
CA HIS A 3 -35.21 27.41 29.48
C HIS A 3 -33.97 27.75 28.65
N ASP A 4 -32.80 27.48 29.20
CA ASP A 4 -31.66 27.01 28.42
C ASP A 4 -31.17 25.74 29.11
N HIS A 5 -31.47 24.58 28.52
CA HIS A 5 -30.98 23.30 29.01
C HIS A 5 -29.48 23.25 28.75
N ALA A 6 -28.69 23.47 29.78
CA ALA A 6 -27.29 23.07 29.80
C ALA A 6 -27.23 21.54 29.69
N HIS A 7 -27.10 21.04 28.47
CA HIS A 7 -26.75 19.65 28.24
C HIS A 7 -25.24 19.50 28.44
N ASN A 8 -24.87 19.25 29.70
CA ASN A 8 -23.60 18.65 30.05
C ASN A 8 -23.56 17.23 29.45
N HIS A 9 -23.01 17.10 28.25
CA HIS A 9 -22.67 15.82 27.67
C HIS A 9 -21.16 15.66 27.73
N GLU A 10 -20.69 15.32 28.92
CA GLU A 10 -19.39 14.67 29.13
C GLU A 10 -19.43 13.33 28.40
N HIS A 11 -18.91 13.29 27.18
CA HIS A 11 -18.54 12.03 26.55
C HIS A 11 -17.11 11.69 26.98
N ASP A 12 -16.99 11.13 28.19
CA ASP A 12 -15.85 10.29 28.54
C ASP A 12 -15.94 9.02 27.69
N HIS A 13 -15.40 9.09 26.47
CA HIS A 13 -15.02 7.91 25.73
C HIS A 13 -13.57 7.59 26.06
N GLY A 14 -13.36 7.16 27.31
CA GLY A 14 -12.24 6.33 27.76
C GLY A 14 -12.25 5.00 27.01
N HIS A 15 -12.01 5.07 25.71
CA HIS A 15 -11.84 3.95 24.82
C HIS A 15 -10.42 4.06 24.31
N SER A 16 -9.48 3.71 25.19
CA SER A 16 -8.15 3.23 24.78
C SER A 16 -8.37 1.93 24.00
N HIS A 17 -8.84 2.06 22.77
CA HIS A 17 -8.62 1.04 21.78
C HIS A 17 -7.18 1.28 21.33
N GLY A 18 -6.27 0.50 21.89
CA GLY A 18 -4.97 0.24 21.28
C GLY A 18 -5.19 -0.40 19.91
N HIS A 19 -5.59 0.39 18.93
CA HIS A 19 -5.58 0.03 17.53
C HIS A 19 -4.29 0.58 16.95
N GLY A 20 -3.44 -0.35 16.60
CA GLY A 20 -2.20 -0.05 15.93
C GLY A 20 -1.39 -1.32 15.89
N ASN A 21 -1.97 -2.36 15.27
CA ASN A 21 -1.18 -3.46 14.73
C ASN A 21 0.07 -2.82 14.15
N GLY A 22 1.25 -3.14 14.71
CA GLY A 22 2.49 -2.84 14.02
C GLY A 22 2.27 -3.34 12.60
N HIS A 23 2.22 -2.43 11.64
CA HIS A 23 2.20 -2.78 10.23
C HIS A 23 3.52 -3.48 10.03
N GLY A 24 3.55 -4.79 10.29
CA GLY A 24 4.64 -5.65 9.86
C GLY A 24 4.84 -5.27 8.42
N VAL A 25 6.05 -4.83 8.09
CA VAL A 25 6.38 -4.35 6.76
C VAL A 25 6.15 -5.57 5.87
N HIS A 26 4.94 -5.71 5.32
CA HIS A 26 4.65 -6.75 4.37
C HIS A 26 5.49 -6.35 3.17
N ALA A 27 6.62 -7.05 3.00
CA ALA A 27 7.44 -6.88 1.82
C ALA A 27 6.52 -7.08 0.62
N LEU A 28 6.52 -6.12 -0.30
CA LEU A 28 5.83 -6.32 -1.57
C LEU A 28 6.43 -7.55 -2.26
N PRO A 29 5.61 -8.39 -2.90
CA PRO A 29 6.12 -9.53 -3.64
C PRO A 29 7.10 -9.06 -4.72
N THR A 30 8.09 -9.91 -5.01
CA THR A 30 8.95 -9.70 -6.16
C THR A 30 8.17 -9.90 -7.46
N PRO A 31 8.64 -9.36 -8.59
CA PRO A 31 8.02 -9.62 -9.90
C PRO A 31 7.86 -11.11 -10.23
N ALA A 32 8.76 -11.97 -9.73
CA ALA A 32 8.63 -13.43 -9.89
C ALA A 32 7.43 -14.00 -9.12
N GLU A 33 7.34 -13.65 -7.83
CA GLU A 33 6.25 -14.10 -6.98
C GLU A 33 4.90 -13.54 -7.46
N GLU A 34 4.86 -12.31 -7.97
CA GLU A 34 3.66 -11.73 -8.59
C GLU A 34 3.27 -12.50 -9.85
N LEU A 35 4.23 -12.82 -10.73
CA LEU A 35 3.96 -13.58 -11.94
C LEU A 35 3.37 -14.97 -11.63
N GLU A 36 3.92 -15.66 -10.63
CA GLU A 36 3.40 -16.94 -10.14
C GLU A 36 1.98 -16.81 -9.58
N GLN A 37 1.73 -15.78 -8.76
CA GLN A 37 0.41 -15.53 -8.17
C GLN A 37 -0.65 -15.15 -9.22
N LEU A 38 -0.26 -14.43 -10.27
CA LEU A 38 -1.14 -14.03 -11.36
C LEU A 38 -1.50 -15.22 -12.28
N ALA A 39 -0.70 -16.28 -12.26
CA ALA A 39 -0.97 -17.55 -12.94
C ALA A 39 -1.39 -17.38 -14.41
N PHE A 40 -0.67 -16.54 -15.16
CA PHE A 40 -0.93 -16.36 -16.58
C PHE A 40 -0.70 -17.65 -17.37
N ASP A 41 -1.55 -17.90 -18.36
CA ASP A 41 -1.37 -18.99 -19.30
C ASP A 41 -0.14 -18.75 -20.18
N PRO A 42 0.93 -19.58 -20.09
CA PRO A 42 2.13 -19.41 -20.89
C PRO A 42 1.89 -19.67 -22.39
N ALA A 43 0.77 -20.29 -22.78
CA ALA A 43 0.39 -20.41 -24.19
C ALA A 43 -0.21 -19.12 -24.77
N ALA A 44 -0.72 -18.22 -23.92
CA ALA A 44 -1.36 -16.97 -24.32
C ALA A 44 -0.48 -15.73 -24.07
N TRP A 45 0.52 -15.82 -23.19
CA TRP A 45 1.34 -14.70 -22.75
C TRP A 45 2.82 -15.01 -22.72
N GLU A 46 3.62 -14.03 -23.13
CA GLU A 46 5.08 -14.05 -23.07
C GLU A 46 5.56 -12.97 -22.10
N VAL A 47 6.51 -13.33 -21.24
CA VAL A 47 7.19 -12.37 -20.35
C VAL A 47 8.27 -11.65 -21.15
N VAL A 48 8.07 -10.36 -21.40
CA VAL A 48 9.04 -9.51 -22.11
C VAL A 48 10.03 -8.87 -21.14
N LEU A 49 9.59 -8.49 -19.94
CA LEU A 49 10.44 -7.93 -18.89
C LEU A 49 9.94 -8.37 -17.51
N GLN A 50 10.89 -8.67 -16.64
CA GLN A 50 10.66 -8.96 -15.24
C GLN A 50 11.85 -8.41 -14.44
N GLU A 51 11.67 -7.26 -13.79
CA GLU A 51 12.76 -6.59 -13.07
C GLU A 51 12.29 -5.81 -11.84
N ILE A 52 13.23 -5.50 -10.96
CA ILE A 52 13.05 -4.51 -9.90
C ILE A 52 13.80 -3.25 -10.32
N ARG A 53 13.08 -2.13 -10.44
CA ARG A 53 13.65 -0.85 -10.82
C ARG A 53 13.74 0.07 -9.60
N PRO A 54 14.94 0.52 -9.20
CA PRO A 54 15.08 1.53 -8.16
C PRO A 54 14.71 2.91 -8.71
N ARG A 55 14.03 3.73 -7.90
CA ARG A 55 13.82 5.15 -8.18
C ARG A 55 13.94 5.99 -6.91
N GLU A 56 14.39 7.22 -7.08
CA GLU A 56 14.36 8.21 -6.00
C GLU A 56 12.96 8.80 -5.86
N MET A 57 12.58 9.06 -4.63
CA MET A 57 11.32 9.72 -4.29
C MET A 57 11.58 10.74 -3.19
N THR A 58 10.96 11.90 -3.33
CA THR A 58 11.00 12.96 -2.32
C THR A 58 9.76 12.85 -1.43
N SER A 59 9.93 13.06 -0.13
CA SER A 59 8.82 13.16 0.82
C SER A 59 7.86 14.30 0.41
N PRO A 60 6.56 14.23 0.77
CA PRO A 60 5.60 15.27 0.44
C PRO A 60 5.96 16.66 0.96
N ASP A 61 6.72 16.75 2.06
CA ASP A 61 7.21 18.01 2.63
C ASP A 61 8.51 18.52 1.97
N GLY A 62 9.10 17.76 1.04
CA GLY A 62 10.32 18.14 0.32
C GLY A 62 11.62 17.97 1.10
N THR A 63 11.58 17.47 2.34
CA THR A 63 12.73 17.49 3.25
C THR A 63 13.60 16.23 3.20
N GLN A 64 13.06 15.12 2.69
CA GLN A 64 13.72 13.83 2.67
C GLN A 64 13.67 13.22 1.27
N THR A 65 14.73 12.49 0.92
CA THR A 65 14.74 11.61 -0.26
C THR A 65 14.96 10.18 0.18
N ALA A 66 14.36 9.25 -0.57
CA ALA A 66 14.55 7.83 -0.38
C ALA A 66 14.59 7.11 -1.73
N THR A 67 15.38 6.05 -1.82
CA THR A 67 15.31 5.11 -2.94
C THR A 67 14.27 4.05 -2.63
N ILE A 68 13.27 3.94 -3.49
CA ILE A 68 12.25 2.89 -3.44
C ILE A 68 12.41 1.95 -4.63
N LYS A 69 11.85 0.75 -4.50
CA LYS A 69 11.91 -0.31 -5.51
C LYS A 69 10.54 -0.51 -6.10
N ASP A 70 10.43 -0.38 -7.42
CA ASP A 70 9.22 -0.75 -8.16
C ASP A 70 9.43 -2.12 -8.81
N GLY A 71 8.49 -3.04 -8.60
CA GLY A 71 8.41 -4.27 -9.38
C GLY A 71 7.82 -3.98 -10.76
N VAL A 72 8.46 -4.45 -11.83
CA VAL A 72 8.02 -4.23 -13.21
C VAL A 72 7.86 -5.58 -13.91
N LEU A 73 6.64 -5.86 -14.36
CA LEU A 73 6.31 -6.95 -15.28
C LEU A 73 5.80 -6.35 -16.59
N PHE A 74 6.41 -6.73 -17.71
CA PHE A 74 5.90 -6.42 -19.03
C PHE A 74 5.58 -7.72 -19.75
N LEU A 75 4.31 -7.89 -20.09
CA LEU A 75 3.78 -9.08 -20.75
C LEU A 75 3.27 -8.73 -22.13
N ARG A 76 3.50 -9.63 -23.09
CA ARG A 76 2.95 -9.55 -24.44
C ARG A 76 1.98 -10.69 -24.65
N ARG A 77 0.80 -10.39 -25.18
CA ARG A 77 -0.16 -11.42 -25.59
C ARG A 77 0.30 -12.05 -26.91
N LEU A 78 0.31 -13.37 -26.96
CA LEU A 78 0.55 -14.14 -28.17
C LEU A 78 -0.74 -14.14 -29.02
N SER A 79 -0.61 -13.73 -30.28
CA SER A 79 -1.69 -13.64 -31.28
C SER A 79 -1.92 -14.95 -32.01
#